data_AF-A0A1I4GMB2-F1
#
_entry.id   AF-A0A1I4GMB2-F1
#
_cell.length_a   1.000
_cell.length_b   1.000
_cell.length_c   1.000
_cell.angle_alpha   90.00
_cell.angle_beta   90.00
_cell.angle_gamma   90.00
#
_symmetry.space_group_name_H-M   'P 1'
#
loop_
_entity.id
_entity.type
_entity.pdbx_description
1 polymer ?
#
loop_
_entity_poly.entity_id
_entity_poly.type
_entity_poly.pdbx_seq_one_letter_code
_entity_poly.pdbx_strand_id
1 'polypeptide(L)'
;MAKAPPPRFVIVQQQPDRRPLIAAVVAVIWLASLAGAWAWATWRAAPQLPKVSAELDAVRATLRERQARLDQLEQREATLQRSDQISRVANKQIQGALADREEEIADLRADVAFYERLVGSTGKPQGLNVHSTQFSPEAGGTWRYLIVLTQNLNRGAVSAGRLEFAVEGVRNGKLTTVGWAELHQRPAAPAQDYSFRYFQQLDGSVMLPAGFTPQRVRVSLRGDDASVEQAFDWRSGATVTGET
;
A
#
# COMPACT_ATOMS: atom_id res chain seq x y z
N MET A 1 -64.43 -143.21 2.38
CA MET A 1 -64.68 -141.86 2.96
C MET A 1 -63.93 -141.75 4.27
N ALA A 2 -62.97 -140.83 4.39
CA ALA A 2 -62.40 -140.43 5.67
C ALA A 2 -62.13 -138.91 5.63
N LYS A 3 -62.63 -138.21 6.65
CA LYS A 3 -62.95 -136.77 6.71
C LYS A 3 -61.71 -135.98 7.13
N ALA A 4 -61.38 -134.89 6.41
CA ALA A 4 -60.26 -134.01 6.76
C ALA A 4 -60.48 -133.34 8.13
N PRO A 5 -59.44 -133.16 8.97
CA PRO A 5 -59.59 -132.55 10.29
C PRO A 5 -59.83 -131.03 10.19
N PRO A 6 -60.56 -130.43 11.15
CA PRO A 6 -60.97 -129.02 11.07
C PRO A 6 -59.80 -128.05 11.30
N PRO A 7 -59.80 -126.87 10.65
CA PRO A 7 -58.74 -125.88 10.79
C PRO A 7 -58.74 -125.24 12.19
N ARG A 8 -57.56 -125.20 12.81
CA ARG A 8 -57.31 -124.64 14.14
C ARG A 8 -56.94 -123.16 14.00
N PHE A 9 -57.81 -122.27 14.43
CA PHE A 9 -57.52 -120.84 14.51
C PHE A 9 -56.63 -120.55 15.73
N VAL A 10 -55.49 -119.90 15.49
CA VAL A 10 -54.59 -119.39 16.53
C VAL A 10 -54.72 -117.87 16.55
N ILE A 11 -55.20 -117.33 17.66
CA ILE A 11 -55.22 -115.88 17.90
C ILE A 11 -53.77 -115.48 18.21
N VAL A 12 -53.09 -114.90 17.23
CA VAL A 12 -51.77 -114.31 17.44
C VAL A 12 -51.97 -112.86 17.85
N GLN A 13 -51.53 -112.50 19.07
CA GLN A 13 -51.50 -111.12 19.51
C GLN A 13 -50.54 -110.33 18.61
N GLN A 14 -51.10 -109.40 17.84
CA GLN A 14 -50.35 -108.49 17.00
C GLN A 14 -49.64 -107.48 17.93
N GLN A 15 -48.35 -107.71 18.20
CA GLN A 15 -47.54 -106.75 18.93
C GLN A 15 -47.49 -105.44 18.14
N PRO A 16 -47.82 -104.28 18.73
CA PRO A 16 -47.87 -103.02 18.01
C PRO A 16 -46.46 -102.66 17.50
N ASP A 17 -46.35 -102.42 16.19
CA ASP A 17 -45.08 -102.09 15.55
C ASP A 17 -44.61 -100.72 16.05
N ARG A 18 -43.53 -100.70 16.85
CA ARG A 18 -42.98 -99.47 17.47
C ARG A 18 -42.04 -98.69 16.54
N ARG A 19 -41.74 -99.22 15.36
CA ARG A 19 -40.89 -98.60 14.32
C ARG A 19 -41.28 -97.15 13.95
N PRO A 20 -42.56 -96.81 13.70
CA PRO A 20 -42.94 -95.43 13.38
C PRO A 20 -42.70 -94.45 14.54
N LEU A 21 -42.81 -94.94 15.79
CA LEU A 21 -42.60 -94.12 16.98
C LEU A 21 -41.11 -93.80 17.16
N ILE A 22 -40.23 -94.80 16.93
CA ILE A 22 -38.77 -94.59 16.94
C ILE A 22 -38.36 -93.63 15.81
N ALA A 23 -38.92 -93.80 14.60
CA ALA A 23 -38.64 -92.89 13.48
C ALA A 23 -39.09 -91.44 13.78
N ALA A 24 -40.24 -91.26 14.43
CA ALA A 24 -40.71 -89.95 14.86
C ALA A 24 -39.77 -89.32 15.90
N VAL A 25 -39.30 -90.08 16.89
CA VAL A 25 -38.34 -89.60 17.89
C VAL A 25 -37.02 -89.20 17.24
N VAL A 26 -36.50 -90.00 16.31
CA VAL A 26 -35.27 -89.68 15.58
C VAL A 26 -35.45 -88.42 14.72
N ALA A 27 -36.60 -88.27 14.04
CA ALA A 27 -36.90 -87.06 13.27
C ALA A 27 -36.98 -85.81 14.15
N VAL A 28 -37.58 -85.91 15.34
CA VAL A 28 -37.65 -84.81 16.32
C VAL A 28 -36.25 -84.44 16.81
N ILE A 29 -35.41 -85.43 17.15
CA ILE A 29 -34.02 -85.20 17.58
C ILE A 29 -33.22 -84.54 16.44
N TRP A 30 -33.40 -85.00 15.20
CA TRP A 30 -32.74 -84.41 14.04
C TRP A 30 -33.14 -82.95 13.82
N LEU A 31 -34.45 -82.65 13.84
CA LEU A 31 -34.95 -81.27 13.73
C LEU A 31 -34.47 -80.39 14.89
N ALA A 32 -34.45 -80.91 16.12
CA ALA A 32 -33.93 -80.20 17.29
C ALA A 32 -32.44 -79.90 17.14
N SER A 33 -31.65 -80.81 16.57
CA SER A 33 -30.23 -80.58 16.30
C SER A 33 -30.00 -79.51 15.23
N LEU A 34 -30.83 -79.48 14.17
CA LEU A 34 -30.78 -78.46 13.13
C LEU A 34 -31.14 -77.07 13.70
N ALA A 35 -32.20 -77.01 14.50
CA ALA A 35 -32.63 -75.78 15.16
C ALA A 35 -31.56 -75.28 16.15
N GLY A 36 -30.94 -76.18 16.92
CA GLY A 36 -29.84 -75.86 17.82
C GLY A 36 -28.60 -75.33 17.11
N ALA A 37 -28.20 -75.96 15.99
CA ALA A 37 -27.08 -75.50 15.16
C ALA A 37 -27.35 -74.12 14.55
N TRP A 38 -28.57 -73.88 14.05
CA TRP A 38 -28.97 -72.58 13.51
C TRP A 38 -29.01 -71.49 14.59
N ALA A 39 -29.59 -71.77 15.76
CA ALA A 39 -29.59 -70.86 16.89
C ALA A 39 -28.16 -70.54 17.36
N TRP A 40 -27.28 -71.54 17.44
CA TRP A 40 -25.90 -71.32 17.86
C TRP A 40 -25.10 -70.50 16.83
N ALA A 41 -25.27 -70.77 15.53
CA ALA A 41 -24.63 -70.03 14.45
C ALA A 41 -25.08 -68.57 14.43
N THR A 42 -26.38 -68.32 14.55
CA THR A 42 -26.94 -66.96 14.60
C THR A 42 -26.47 -66.21 15.84
N TRP A 43 -26.44 -66.83 17.03
CA TRP A 43 -25.98 -66.18 18.26
C TRP A 43 -24.49 -65.80 18.22
N ARG A 44 -23.64 -66.61 17.56
CA ARG A 44 -22.21 -66.29 17.41
C ARG A 44 -21.88 -65.40 16.22
N ALA A 45 -22.55 -65.55 15.09
CA ALA A 45 -22.21 -64.84 13.85
C ALA A 45 -22.90 -63.47 13.73
N ALA A 46 -24.14 -63.33 14.22
CA ALA A 46 -24.89 -62.08 14.08
C ALA A 46 -24.29 -60.85 14.81
N PRO A 47 -23.67 -60.96 16.00
CA PRO A 47 -23.20 -59.75 16.72
C PRO A 47 -21.88 -59.16 16.19
N GLN A 48 -21.20 -59.81 15.22
CA GLN A 48 -19.89 -59.39 14.70
C GLN A 48 -20.02 -58.47 13.48
N LEU A 49 -20.97 -58.76 12.58
CA LEU A 49 -21.24 -58.02 11.36
C LEU A 49 -21.51 -56.51 11.56
N PRO A 50 -22.40 -56.08 12.48
CA PRO A 50 -22.69 -54.66 12.67
C PRO A 50 -21.49 -53.89 13.26
N LYS A 51 -20.60 -54.56 14.00
CA LYS A 51 -19.38 -53.94 14.54
C LYS A 51 -18.35 -53.68 13.45
N VAL A 52 -18.13 -54.66 12.57
CA VAL A 52 -17.19 -54.52 11.45
C VAL A 52 -17.68 -53.46 10.45
N SER A 53 -18.98 -53.38 10.18
CA SER A 53 -19.52 -52.31 9.34
C SER A 53 -19.37 -50.93 9.98
N ALA A 54 -19.64 -50.81 11.29
CA ALA A 54 -19.47 -49.55 12.01
C ALA A 54 -17.99 -49.10 12.04
N GLU A 55 -17.05 -50.02 12.21
CA GLU A 55 -15.62 -49.73 12.17
C GLU A 55 -15.17 -49.31 10.77
N LEU A 56 -15.62 -50.01 9.72
CA LEU A 56 -15.35 -49.62 8.33
C LEU A 56 -15.89 -48.22 8.02
N ASP A 57 -17.09 -47.89 8.47
CA ASP A 57 -17.68 -46.58 8.25
C ASP A 57 -16.95 -45.49 9.05
N ALA A 58 -16.50 -45.78 10.27
CA ALA A 58 -15.65 -44.88 11.06
C ALA A 58 -14.30 -44.62 10.37
N VAL A 59 -13.62 -45.67 9.90
CA VAL A 59 -12.36 -45.56 9.15
C VAL A 59 -12.55 -44.76 7.86
N ARG A 60 -13.62 -45.01 7.11
CA ARG A 60 -13.95 -44.23 5.90
C ARG A 60 -14.22 -42.77 6.23
N ALA A 61 -14.93 -42.48 7.31
CA ALA A 61 -15.18 -41.10 7.76
C ALA A 61 -13.87 -40.39 8.11
N THR A 62 -12.98 -41.03 8.88
CA THR A 62 -11.66 -40.49 9.20
C THR A 62 -10.81 -40.28 7.94
N LEU A 63 -10.83 -41.23 6.99
CA LEU A 63 -10.06 -41.09 5.75
C LEU A 63 -10.56 -39.91 4.90
N ARG A 64 -11.88 -39.70 4.81
CA ARG A 64 -12.45 -38.51 4.15
C ARG A 64 -12.04 -37.22 4.84
N GLU A 65 -12.08 -37.19 6.18
CA GLU A 65 -11.66 -36.01 6.95
C GLU A 65 -10.16 -35.70 6.73
N ARG A 66 -9.32 -36.73 6.76
CA ARG A 66 -7.88 -36.58 6.50
C ARG A 66 -7.62 -36.11 5.08
N GLN A 67 -8.34 -36.62 4.09
CA GLN A 67 -8.23 -36.17 2.71
C GLN A 67 -8.63 -34.69 2.57
N ALA A 68 -9.77 -34.29 3.15
CA ALA A 68 -10.19 -32.89 3.14
C ALA A 68 -9.16 -31.96 3.81
N ARG A 69 -8.51 -32.40 4.89
CA ARG A 69 -7.42 -31.65 5.53
C ARG A 69 -6.18 -31.57 4.65
N LEU A 70 -5.83 -32.64 3.92
CA LEU A 70 -4.71 -32.63 2.97
C LEU A 70 -4.98 -31.63 1.85
N ASP A 71 -6.16 -31.70 1.23
CA ASP A 71 -6.55 -30.78 0.16
C ASP A 71 -6.51 -29.31 0.64
N GLN A 72 -6.98 -29.04 1.87
CA GLN A 72 -6.91 -27.71 2.47
C GLN A 72 -5.46 -27.24 2.72
N LEU A 73 -4.58 -28.15 3.18
CA LEU A 73 -3.17 -27.85 3.42
C LEU A 73 -2.44 -27.59 2.11
N GLU A 74 -2.67 -28.38 1.07
CA GLU A 74 -2.11 -28.18 -0.27
C GLU A 74 -2.55 -26.84 -0.85
N GLN A 75 -3.83 -26.48 -0.73
CA GLN A 75 -4.32 -25.17 -1.18
C GLN A 75 -3.67 -24.02 -0.40
N ARG A 76 -3.47 -24.18 0.92
CA ARG A 76 -2.80 -23.18 1.75
C ARG A 76 -1.33 -23.05 1.35
N GLU A 77 -0.64 -24.16 1.10
CA GLU A 77 0.75 -24.17 0.66
C GLU A 77 0.89 -23.45 -0.69
N ALA A 78 0.06 -23.78 -1.68
CA ALA A 78 0.05 -23.12 -2.97
C ALA A 78 -0.18 -21.60 -2.85
N THR A 79 -1.07 -21.18 -1.94
CA THR A 79 -1.33 -19.77 -1.65
C THR A 79 -0.10 -19.09 -1.03
N LEU A 80 0.53 -19.73 -0.05
CA LEU A 80 1.74 -19.21 0.62
C LEU A 80 2.91 -19.10 -0.36
N GLN A 81 3.17 -20.14 -1.16
CA GLN A 81 4.22 -20.14 -2.18
C GLN A 81 4.00 -19.01 -3.20
N ARG A 82 2.76 -18.79 -3.64
CA ARG A 82 2.42 -17.69 -4.54
C ARG A 82 2.63 -16.32 -3.89
N SER A 83 2.23 -16.16 -2.63
CA SER A 83 2.43 -14.92 -1.87
C SER A 83 3.92 -14.58 -1.70
N ASP A 84 4.72 -15.58 -1.36
CA ASP A 84 6.16 -15.48 -1.20
C ASP A 84 6.86 -15.12 -2.53
N GLN A 85 6.43 -15.74 -3.63
CA GLN A 85 6.90 -15.37 -4.97
C GLN A 85 6.57 -13.93 -5.35
N ILE A 86 5.33 -13.48 -5.11
CA ILE A 86 4.91 -12.10 -5.34
C ILE A 86 5.76 -11.14 -4.51
N SER A 87 5.98 -11.46 -3.23
CA SER A 87 6.77 -10.64 -2.31
C SER A 87 8.22 -10.48 -2.79
N ARG A 88 8.85 -11.56 -3.28
CA ARG A 88 10.19 -11.49 -3.86
C ARG A 88 10.26 -10.62 -5.11
N VAL A 89 9.28 -10.74 -6.01
CA VAL A 89 9.23 -9.93 -7.24
C VAL A 89 9.01 -8.46 -6.90
N ALA A 90 8.07 -8.15 -6.00
CA ALA A 90 7.79 -6.80 -5.54
C ALA A 90 9.01 -6.16 -4.87
N ASN A 91 9.73 -6.90 -4.01
CA ASN A 91 10.94 -6.38 -3.37
C ASN A 91 12.04 -6.06 -4.39
N LYS A 92 12.26 -6.94 -5.38
CA LYS A 92 13.20 -6.67 -6.48
C LYS A 92 12.80 -5.43 -7.30
N GLN A 93 11.51 -5.25 -7.58
CA GLN A 93 11.00 -4.07 -8.28
C GLN A 93 11.22 -2.79 -7.48
N ILE A 94 10.98 -2.82 -6.16
CA ILE A 94 11.22 -1.68 -5.26
C ILE A 94 12.70 -1.34 -5.22
N GLN A 95 13.58 -2.33 -5.10
CA GLN A 95 15.03 -2.14 -5.12
C GLN A 95 15.51 -1.53 -6.45
N GLY A 96 14.97 -1.99 -7.58
CA GLY A 96 15.25 -1.40 -8.89
C GLY A 96 14.80 0.05 -8.99
N ALA A 97 13.55 0.33 -8.61
CA ALA A 97 13.01 1.69 -8.61
C ALA A 97 13.80 2.64 -7.67
N LEU A 98 14.31 2.14 -6.54
CA LEU A 98 15.15 2.92 -5.66
C LEU A 98 16.50 3.26 -6.32
N ALA A 99 17.14 2.27 -6.96
CA ALA A 99 18.39 2.48 -7.69
C ALA A 99 18.21 3.50 -8.84
N ASP A 100 17.14 3.38 -9.63
CA ASP A 100 16.83 4.32 -10.71
C ASP A 100 16.65 5.76 -10.18
N ARG A 101 16.01 5.92 -9.01
CA ARG A 101 15.85 7.23 -8.37
C ARG A 101 17.13 7.77 -7.78
N GLU A 102 17.99 6.92 -7.21
CA GLU A 102 19.30 7.33 -6.71
C GLU A 102 20.20 7.80 -7.87
N GLU A 103 20.14 7.13 -9.02
CA GLU A 103 20.82 7.56 -10.25
C GLU A 103 20.28 8.92 -10.74
N GLU A 104 18.97 9.08 -10.84
CA GLU A 104 18.35 10.37 -11.22
C GLU A 104 18.74 11.51 -10.26
N ILE A 105 18.77 11.25 -8.95
CA ILE A 105 19.21 12.24 -7.95
C ILE A 105 20.70 12.56 -8.14
N ALA A 106 21.54 11.57 -8.42
CA ALA A 106 22.97 11.78 -8.64
C ALA A 106 23.19 12.64 -9.90
N ASP A 107 22.47 12.36 -10.98
CA ASP A 107 22.51 13.13 -12.23
C ASP A 107 22.03 14.56 -12.01
N LEU A 108 20.87 14.75 -11.36
CA LEU A 108 20.34 16.09 -11.05
C LEU A 108 21.31 16.90 -10.17
N ARG A 109 21.98 16.24 -9.20
CA ARG A 109 23.01 16.90 -8.38
C ARG A 109 24.24 17.27 -9.21
N ALA A 110 24.66 16.41 -10.12
CA ALA A 110 25.77 16.69 -11.02
C ALA A 110 25.45 17.88 -11.94
N ASP A 111 24.23 17.94 -12.47
CA ASP A 111 23.72 19.05 -13.28
C ASP A 111 23.69 20.35 -12.49
N VAL A 112 23.11 20.35 -11.28
CA VAL A 112 23.11 21.55 -10.41
C VAL A 112 24.54 22.01 -10.12
N ALA A 113 25.45 21.09 -9.74
CA ALA A 113 26.84 21.44 -9.49
C ALA A 113 27.58 21.93 -10.76
N PHE A 114 27.16 21.49 -11.94
CA PHE A 114 27.63 22.02 -13.21
C PHE A 114 27.10 23.43 -13.47
N TYR A 115 25.80 23.67 -13.30
CA TYR A 115 25.19 24.99 -13.43
C TYR A 115 25.73 26.00 -12.41
N GLU A 116 25.94 25.58 -11.16
CA GLU A 116 26.57 26.42 -10.14
C GLU A 116 28.01 26.79 -10.52
N ARG A 117 28.78 25.89 -11.15
CA ARG A 117 30.11 26.22 -11.66
C ARG A 117 30.08 27.15 -12.88
N LEU A 118 29.07 27.02 -13.73
CA LEU A 118 28.93 27.84 -14.94
C LEU A 118 28.38 29.24 -14.66
N VAL A 119 27.42 29.36 -13.74
CA VAL A 119 26.71 30.61 -13.42
C VAL A 119 27.26 31.27 -12.14
N GLY A 120 27.84 30.49 -11.23
CA GLY A 120 28.25 30.90 -9.88
C GLY A 120 29.68 31.41 -9.76
N SER A 121 30.31 31.92 -10.83
CA SER A 121 31.62 32.61 -10.71
C SER A 121 31.55 33.92 -9.91
N THR A 122 30.44 34.25 -9.23
CA THR A 122 30.30 35.49 -8.43
C THR A 122 29.60 35.36 -7.05
N GLY A 123 29.19 34.20 -6.54
CA GLY A 123 28.35 34.16 -5.32
C GLY A 123 28.70 33.08 -4.30
N LYS A 124 29.23 33.48 -3.13
CA LYS A 124 29.35 32.59 -1.94
C LYS A 124 27.96 32.05 -1.57
N PRO A 125 27.84 30.79 -1.08
CA PRO A 125 26.57 30.28 -0.56
C PRO A 125 26.16 31.10 0.68
N GLN A 126 25.26 32.05 0.48
CA GLN A 126 24.68 32.88 1.53
C GLN A 126 23.34 32.27 1.94
N GLY A 127 23.14 32.08 3.25
CA GLY A 127 21.94 31.46 3.81
C GLY A 127 20.67 32.29 3.62
N LEU A 128 20.78 33.54 3.18
CA LEU A 128 19.70 34.50 2.91
C LEU A 128 19.58 34.72 1.40
N ASN A 129 18.38 34.68 0.84
CA ASN A 129 18.15 34.77 -0.61
C ASN A 129 16.84 35.51 -0.94
N VAL A 130 16.84 36.26 -2.04
CA VAL A 130 15.62 36.84 -2.65
C VAL A 130 15.05 35.82 -3.63
N HIS A 131 13.87 35.28 -3.33
CA HIS A 131 13.24 34.26 -4.17
C HIS A 131 12.60 34.84 -5.42
N SER A 132 11.85 35.94 -5.28
CA SER A 132 11.15 36.57 -6.39
C SER A 132 10.91 38.05 -6.15
N THR A 133 10.88 38.82 -7.25
CA THR A 133 10.42 40.21 -7.27
C THR A 133 9.29 40.33 -8.29
N GLN A 134 8.22 41.03 -7.92
CA GLN A 134 7.09 41.32 -8.80
C GLN A 134 6.72 42.79 -8.65
N PHE A 135 6.38 43.42 -9.78
CA PHE A 135 5.93 44.81 -9.81
C PHE A 135 4.63 44.89 -10.58
N SER A 136 3.61 45.50 -9.98
CA SER A 136 2.30 45.66 -10.62
C SER A 136 1.90 47.13 -10.60
N PRO A 137 1.39 47.69 -11.71
CA PRO A 137 0.95 49.08 -11.73
C PRO A 137 -0.26 49.27 -10.80
N GLU A 138 -0.29 50.38 -10.08
CA GLU A 138 -1.39 50.82 -9.22
C GLU A 138 -2.04 52.10 -9.74
N ALA A 139 -3.25 52.38 -9.28
CA ALA A 139 -3.94 53.63 -9.59
C ALA A 139 -3.12 54.83 -9.08
N GLY A 140 -2.99 55.87 -9.90
CA GLY A 140 -2.20 57.06 -9.54
C GLY A 140 -0.73 57.02 -9.98
N GLY A 141 -0.33 56.06 -10.82
CA GLY A 141 1.01 56.04 -11.43
C GLY A 141 2.10 55.46 -10.52
N THR A 142 1.72 54.87 -9.40
CA THR A 142 2.60 54.08 -8.53
C THR A 142 2.67 52.62 -8.99
N TRP A 143 3.65 51.90 -8.48
CA TRP A 143 3.87 50.48 -8.70
C TRP A 143 3.94 49.78 -7.36
N ARG A 144 3.06 48.81 -7.15
CA ARG A 144 3.16 47.90 -6.01
C ARG A 144 4.31 46.93 -6.26
N TYR A 145 5.21 46.79 -5.31
CA TYR A 145 6.21 45.74 -5.33
C TYR A 145 5.81 44.61 -4.40
N LEU A 146 6.20 43.39 -4.77
CA LEU A 146 6.13 42.19 -3.95
C LEU A 146 7.49 41.49 -4.01
N ILE A 147 8.18 41.42 -2.88
CA ILE A 147 9.48 40.77 -2.77
C ILE A 147 9.37 39.64 -1.76
N VAL A 148 9.72 38.43 -2.19
CA VAL A 148 9.71 37.24 -1.33
C VAL A 148 11.13 36.91 -0.92
N LEU A 149 11.41 36.95 0.38
CA LEU A 149 12.68 36.57 0.97
C LEU A 149 12.61 35.14 1.50
N THR A 150 13.69 34.39 1.35
CA THR A 150 13.81 33.00 1.81
C THR A 150 15.14 32.76 2.49
N GLN A 151 15.16 31.81 3.42
CA GLN A 151 16.36 31.38 4.10
C GLN A 151 16.58 29.88 3.87
N ASN A 152 17.82 29.48 3.60
CA ASN A 152 18.17 28.07 3.48
C ASN A 152 18.03 27.38 4.86
N LEU A 153 17.39 26.21 4.89
CA LEU A 153 17.00 25.45 6.09
C LEU A 153 18.15 25.18 7.07
N ASN A 154 19.41 25.19 6.61
CA ASN A 154 20.57 24.82 7.42
C ASN A 154 20.83 25.70 8.65
N ARG A 155 20.17 26.87 8.80
CA ARG A 155 20.48 27.80 9.90
C ARG A 155 19.46 27.90 11.03
N GLY A 156 18.16 27.59 10.85
CA GLY A 156 17.10 27.62 11.90
C GLY A 156 16.90 28.93 12.70
N ALA A 157 17.85 29.86 12.64
CA ALA A 157 17.88 31.15 13.30
C ALA A 157 17.05 32.17 12.51
N VAL A 158 16.55 33.19 13.22
CA VAL A 158 15.82 34.31 12.62
C VAL A 158 16.81 35.17 11.84
N SER A 159 16.53 35.42 10.57
CA SER A 159 17.22 36.43 9.76
C SER A 159 16.50 37.76 9.92
N ALA A 160 17.20 38.78 10.39
CA ALA A 160 16.70 40.15 10.49
C ALA A 160 17.63 41.14 9.76
N GLY A 161 17.06 42.23 9.28
CA GLY A 161 17.82 43.24 8.56
C GLY A 161 16.94 44.24 7.81
N ARG A 162 17.57 44.90 6.84
CA ARG A 162 16.97 45.94 6.02
C ARG A 162 17.06 45.60 4.54
N LEU A 163 15.98 45.83 3.82
CA LEU A 163 15.85 45.70 2.38
C LEU A 163 15.79 47.07 1.72
N GLU A 164 16.60 47.24 0.68
CA GLU A 164 16.48 48.32 -0.29
C GLU A 164 16.56 47.72 -1.69
N PHE A 165 16.07 48.45 -2.69
CA PHE A 165 16.30 48.10 -4.07
C PHE A 165 16.50 49.34 -4.94
N ALA A 166 17.13 49.12 -6.09
CA ALA A 166 17.25 50.08 -7.16
C ALA A 166 16.72 49.47 -8.46
N VAL A 167 16.13 50.31 -9.31
CA VAL A 167 15.59 49.90 -10.60
C VAL A 167 16.49 50.45 -11.70
N GLU A 168 17.06 49.56 -12.50
CA GLU A 168 17.85 49.89 -13.68
C GLU A 168 16.93 49.90 -14.90
N GLY A 169 17.11 50.89 -15.77
CA GLY A 169 16.29 51.04 -16.95
C GLY A 169 16.79 52.14 -17.85
N VAL A 170 15.92 52.59 -18.75
CA VAL A 170 16.25 53.64 -19.73
C VAL A 170 15.41 54.88 -19.45
N ARG A 171 16.06 56.04 -19.35
CA ARG A 171 15.42 57.36 -19.31
C ARG A 171 16.00 58.22 -20.43
N ASN A 172 15.16 58.81 -21.27
CA ASN A 172 15.61 59.66 -22.39
C ASN A 172 16.70 59.02 -23.27
N GLY A 173 16.58 57.71 -23.53
CA GLY A 173 17.55 56.95 -24.34
C GLY A 173 18.88 56.62 -23.67
N LYS A 174 19.07 56.94 -22.38
CA LYS A 174 20.28 56.60 -21.61
C LYS A 174 19.97 55.60 -20.51
N LEU A 175 20.87 54.65 -20.27
CA LEU A 175 20.82 53.77 -19.10
C LEU A 175 20.91 54.61 -17.83
N THR A 176 19.97 54.39 -16.91
CA THR A 176 19.86 55.12 -15.65
C THR A 176 19.40 54.16 -14.56
N THR A 177 19.92 54.35 -13.35
CA THR A 177 19.52 53.60 -12.17
C THR A 177 18.79 54.52 -11.21
N VAL A 178 17.57 54.13 -10.81
CA VAL A 178 16.71 54.84 -9.88
C VAL A 178 16.82 54.16 -8.52
N GLY A 179 17.37 54.85 -7.53
CA GLY A 179 17.58 54.31 -6.19
C GLY A 179 16.35 54.38 -5.29
N TRP A 180 16.36 53.62 -4.19
CA TRP A 180 15.30 53.53 -3.19
C TRP A 180 14.68 54.88 -2.76
N ALA A 181 15.52 55.90 -2.51
CA ALA A 181 15.04 57.22 -2.09
C ALA A 181 14.30 57.98 -3.21
N GLU A 182 14.74 57.86 -4.47
CA GLU A 182 14.06 58.48 -5.62
C GLU A 182 12.73 57.76 -5.91
N LEU A 183 12.71 56.44 -5.77
CA LEU A 183 11.51 55.61 -5.90
C LEU A 183 10.42 55.97 -4.87
N HIS A 184 10.81 56.35 -3.66
CA HIS A 184 9.90 56.81 -2.61
C HIS A 184 9.67 58.33 -2.60
N GLN A 185 10.29 59.07 -3.54
CA GLN A 185 10.24 60.54 -3.62
C GLN A 185 10.59 61.25 -2.31
N ARG A 186 11.43 60.63 -1.47
CA ARG A 186 11.78 61.12 -0.15
C ARG A 186 13.28 61.02 0.06
N PRO A 187 13.97 62.16 0.26
CA PRO A 187 15.35 62.14 0.72
C PRO A 187 15.47 61.33 2.02
N ALA A 188 16.42 60.39 2.08
CA ALA A 188 16.60 59.47 3.20
C ALA A 188 15.36 58.63 3.56
N ALA A 189 14.65 58.11 2.55
CA ALA A 189 13.60 57.11 2.77
C ALA A 189 14.16 55.92 3.59
N PRO A 190 13.51 55.52 4.69
CA PRO A 190 13.96 54.39 5.48
C PRO A 190 13.92 53.11 4.65
N ALA A 191 14.90 52.23 4.83
CA ALA A 191 14.87 50.89 4.26
C ALA A 191 13.71 50.08 4.85
N GLN A 192 13.24 49.07 4.13
CA GLN A 192 12.19 48.19 4.60
C GLN A 192 12.76 47.13 5.55
N ASP A 193 12.31 47.09 6.80
CA ASP A 193 12.76 46.07 7.75
C ASP A 193 12.19 44.68 7.40
N TYR A 194 12.97 43.64 7.67
CA TYR A 194 12.54 42.25 7.58
C TYR A 194 13.00 41.46 8.81
N SER A 195 12.23 40.45 9.21
CA SER A 195 12.55 39.52 10.28
C SER A 195 11.78 38.23 10.10
N PHE A 196 12.47 37.15 9.74
CA PHE A 196 11.83 35.87 9.44
C PHE A 196 12.73 34.67 9.70
N ARG A 197 12.12 33.51 9.98
CA ARG A 197 12.84 32.24 10.14
C ARG A 197 12.92 31.43 8.86
N TYR A 198 11.88 31.48 8.03
CA TYR A 198 11.77 30.65 6.82
C TYR A 198 11.60 31.50 5.58
N PHE A 199 10.54 32.30 5.54
CA PHE A 199 10.26 33.23 4.47
C PHE A 199 9.47 34.43 4.99
N GLN A 200 9.57 35.55 4.28
CA GLN A 200 8.71 36.70 4.47
C GLN A 200 8.45 37.37 3.13
N GLN A 201 7.21 37.79 2.93
CA GLN A 201 6.80 38.62 1.83
C GLN A 201 6.81 40.08 2.28
N LEU A 202 7.48 40.94 1.51
CA LEU A 202 7.55 42.37 1.74
C LEU A 202 6.87 43.05 0.55
N ASP A 203 5.93 43.93 0.86
CA ASP A 203 5.23 44.73 -0.14
C ASP A 203 5.24 46.22 0.23
N GLY A 204 4.92 47.02 -0.76
CA GLY A 204 4.84 48.48 -0.66
C GLY A 204 4.63 49.09 -2.04
N SER A 205 4.61 50.42 -2.10
CA SER A 205 4.39 51.15 -3.35
C SER A 205 5.51 52.13 -3.61
N VAL A 206 5.98 52.16 -4.85
CA VAL A 206 7.03 53.07 -5.34
C VAL A 206 6.57 53.79 -6.59
N MET A 207 7.17 54.95 -6.88
CA MET A 207 6.91 55.67 -8.12
C MET A 207 8.14 55.64 -9.02
N LEU A 208 7.92 55.32 -10.30
CA LEU A 208 8.94 55.45 -11.31
C LEU A 208 8.92 56.87 -11.87
N PRO A 209 10.07 57.52 -12.07
CA PRO A 209 10.11 58.86 -12.64
C PRO A 209 9.61 58.89 -14.09
N ALA A 210 9.06 60.02 -14.52
CA ALA A 210 8.46 60.16 -15.85
C ALA A 210 9.46 59.82 -16.98
N GLY A 211 8.99 59.08 -17.98
CA GLY A 211 9.80 58.65 -19.13
C GLY A 211 10.86 57.59 -18.80
N PHE A 212 10.79 56.96 -17.62
CA PHE A 212 11.65 55.83 -17.24
C PHE A 212 11.00 54.50 -17.62
N THR A 213 11.71 53.69 -18.41
CA THR A 213 11.32 52.31 -18.73
C THR A 213 12.17 51.35 -17.92
N PRO A 214 11.61 50.64 -16.93
CA PRO A 214 12.37 49.72 -16.09
C PRO A 214 12.75 48.46 -16.85
N GLN A 215 13.94 47.91 -16.57
CA GLN A 215 14.45 46.69 -17.19
C GLN A 215 14.87 45.64 -16.17
N ARG A 216 15.54 46.07 -15.09
CA ARG A 216 16.08 45.17 -14.07
C ARG A 216 15.92 45.80 -12.69
N VAL A 217 15.75 44.97 -11.68
CA VAL A 217 15.69 45.38 -10.27
C VAL A 217 16.85 44.76 -9.54
N ARG A 218 17.60 45.58 -8.83
CA ARG A 218 18.67 45.15 -7.96
C ARG A 218 18.23 45.28 -6.51
N VAL A 219 18.08 44.15 -5.83
CA VAL A 219 17.68 44.08 -4.43
C VAL A 219 18.92 43.91 -3.56
N SER A 220 19.03 44.74 -2.54
CA SER A 220 20.10 44.74 -1.55
C SER A 220 19.51 44.44 -0.18
N LEU A 221 19.91 43.30 0.40
CA LEU A 221 19.61 42.92 1.77
C LEU A 221 20.83 43.21 2.63
N ARG A 222 20.63 43.96 3.71
CA ARG A 222 21.63 44.24 4.74
C ARG A 222 21.13 43.68 6.07
N GLY A 223 21.55 42.45 6.38
CA GLY A 223 21.33 41.82 7.67
C GLY A 223 22.55 41.89 8.57
N ASP A 224 22.37 41.52 9.84
CA ASP A 224 23.43 41.57 10.85
C ASP A 224 24.60 40.62 10.51
N ASP A 225 24.29 39.43 9.99
CA ASP A 225 25.28 38.39 9.68
C ASP A 225 25.67 38.29 8.19
N ALA A 226 24.88 38.89 7.30
CA ALA A 226 25.09 38.78 5.87
C ALA A 226 24.49 39.95 5.09
N SER A 227 25.22 40.41 4.08
CA SER A 227 24.69 41.29 3.03
C SER A 227 24.62 40.52 1.72
N VAL A 228 23.49 40.65 1.01
CA VAL A 228 23.18 39.96 -0.24
C VAL A 228 22.71 40.99 -1.25
N GLU A 229 23.26 40.96 -2.46
CA GLU A 229 22.85 41.81 -3.57
C GLU A 229 22.53 40.92 -4.77
N GLN A 230 21.29 40.96 -5.23
CA GLN A 230 20.80 40.11 -6.32
C GLN A 230 20.01 40.96 -7.32
N ALA A 231 20.20 40.67 -8.61
CA ALA A 231 19.52 41.35 -9.70
C ALA A 231 18.50 40.42 -10.36
N PHE A 232 17.32 40.96 -10.68
CA PHE A 232 16.19 40.27 -11.29
C PHE A 232 15.64 41.08 -12.45
N ASP A 233 15.22 40.42 -13.53
CA ASP A 233 14.52 41.10 -14.62
C ASP A 233 13.22 41.75 -14.11
N TRP A 234 12.88 42.92 -14.64
CA TRP A 234 11.63 43.59 -14.31
C TRP A 234 10.44 42.79 -14.85
N ARG A 235 9.72 42.10 -13.96
CA ARG A 235 8.49 41.37 -14.30
C ARG A 235 7.28 42.18 -13.89
N SER A 236 6.56 42.73 -14.87
CA SER A 236 5.25 43.31 -14.63
C SER A 236 4.21 42.19 -14.45
N GLY A 237 3.68 42.06 -13.24
CA GLY A 237 2.57 41.17 -12.94
C GLY A 237 1.29 41.75 -13.53
N ALA A 238 1.09 41.60 -14.85
CA ALA A 238 -0.23 41.78 -15.43
C ALA A 238 -1.04 40.56 -14.99
N THR A 239 -1.93 40.76 -14.02
CA THR A 239 -3.02 39.83 -13.77
C THR A 239 -3.73 39.59 -15.10
N VAL A 240 -3.66 38.36 -15.61
CA VAL A 240 -4.62 37.87 -16.60
C VAL A 240 -5.96 37.93 -15.89
N THR A 241 -6.73 38.98 -16.16
CA THR A 241 -8.14 39.03 -15.82
C THR A 241 -8.79 37.90 -16.58
N GLY A 242 -9.13 36.81 -15.89
CA GLY A 242 -10.04 35.81 -16.41
C GLY A 242 -11.42 36.46 -16.52
N GLU A 243 -11.73 36.99 -17.70
CA GLU A 243 -13.11 37.27 -18.10
C GLU A 243 -13.71 35.96 -18.65
N THR A 244 -14.70 35.47 -17.89
CA THR A 244 -15.87 34.65 -18.25
C THR A 244 -15.67 33.37 -19.07
#